data_AF-A0A3S4EP70-F1
#
_entry.id   AF-A0A3S4EP70-F1
#
_cell.length_a   1.000
_cell.length_b   1.000
_cell.length_c   1.000
_cell.angle_alpha   90.00
_cell.angle_beta   90.00
_cell.angle_gamma   90.00
#
_symmetry.space_group_name_H-M   'P 1'
#
loop_
_entity.id
_entity.type
_entity.pdbx_description
1 polymer ?
#
loop_
_entity_poly.entity_id
_entity_poly.type
_entity_poly.pdbx_seq_one_letter_code
_entity_poly.pdbx_strand_id
1 'polypeptide(L)'
;MRRPGTLAEWQEQVAALCAGNSRLVFAVCCALAAPLLRLTGTGGGGFHLRGESTDGKTTVMKVAASVCGGTDYWHSWRATGNALEGIASRHNDALLPLDELREVDPREAGMIAYMLANGQGKGRARTDGEVRNRRHWTLLLFSTGELSLAEHTERAGERLYAGYGRAHGTNPQRHRAAWRV
;
A
#
# COMPACT_ATOMS: atom_id res chain seq x y z
N MET A 1 5.93 -6.98 21.01
CA MET A 1 6.19 -7.88 19.85
C MET A 1 6.23 -9.32 20.37
N ARG A 2 5.29 -10.17 19.96
CA ARG A 2 5.47 -11.63 20.13
C ARG A 2 6.46 -12.07 19.05
N ARG A 3 7.47 -12.85 19.42
CA ARG A 3 8.39 -13.52 18.47
C ARG A 3 8.00 -14.99 18.39
N PRO A 4 7.04 -15.38 17.54
CA PRO A 4 6.90 -16.79 17.21
C PRO A 4 8.09 -17.17 16.31
N GLY A 5 9.00 -17.99 16.84
CA GLY A 5 10.17 -18.52 16.11
C GLY A 5 11.45 -17.68 16.19
N THR A 6 12.48 -18.19 15.51
CA THR A 6 13.85 -17.67 15.44
C THR A 6 14.19 -17.18 14.03
N LEU A 7 15.25 -16.37 13.92
CA LEU A 7 15.75 -15.95 12.60
C LEU A 7 16.20 -17.14 11.74
N ALA A 8 16.83 -18.14 12.35
CA ALA A 8 17.27 -19.34 11.65
C ALA A 8 16.10 -20.11 11.03
N GLU A 9 15.01 -20.30 11.79
CA GLU A 9 13.78 -20.91 11.29
C GLU A 9 13.16 -20.08 10.16
N TRP A 10 13.14 -18.74 10.27
CA TRP A 10 12.65 -17.89 9.17
C TRP A 10 13.52 -18.02 7.91
N GLN A 11 14.84 -18.08 8.06
CA GLN A 11 15.76 -18.26 6.95
C GLN A 11 15.56 -19.61 6.26
N GLU A 12 15.39 -20.68 7.03
CA GLU A 12 15.18 -22.04 6.51
C GLU A 12 13.80 -22.21 5.87
N GLN A 13 12.74 -21.69 6.52
CA GLN A 13 11.35 -21.97 6.12
C GLN A 13 10.75 -20.93 5.17
N VAL A 14 11.30 -19.71 5.11
CA VAL A 14 10.78 -18.62 4.28
C VAL A 14 11.83 -18.11 3.30
N ALA A 15 13.00 -17.67 3.78
CA ALA A 15 14.00 -17.02 2.94
C ALA A 15 14.58 -17.98 1.87
N ALA A 16 14.86 -19.23 2.26
CA ALA A 16 15.36 -20.26 1.35
C ALA A 16 14.40 -20.51 0.18
N LEU A 17 13.09 -20.45 0.42
CA LEU A 17 12.06 -20.62 -0.62
C LEU A 17 11.92 -19.41 -1.54
N CYS A 18 12.46 -18.25 -1.15
CA CYS A 18 12.46 -17.07 -2.01
C CYS A 18 13.49 -17.18 -3.14
N ALA A 19 14.57 -17.95 -2.95
CA ALA A 19 15.64 -18.08 -3.93
C ALA A 19 15.09 -18.59 -5.28
N GLY A 20 15.45 -17.90 -6.37
CA GLY A 20 14.95 -18.20 -7.72
C GLY A 20 13.53 -17.68 -8.02
N ASN A 21 12.79 -17.14 -7.05
CA ASN A 21 11.49 -16.53 -7.26
C ASN A 21 11.58 -15.00 -7.14
N SER A 22 11.60 -14.31 -8.29
CA SER A 22 11.77 -12.85 -8.36
C SER A 22 10.72 -12.06 -7.59
N ARG A 23 9.48 -12.57 -7.49
CA ARG A 23 8.37 -11.88 -6.79
C ARG A 23 8.58 -11.95 -5.28
N LEU A 24 8.97 -13.12 -4.77
CA LEU A 24 9.26 -13.30 -3.35
C LEU A 24 10.51 -12.51 -2.93
N VAL A 25 11.58 -12.57 -3.72
CA VAL A 25 12.80 -11.78 -3.48
C VAL A 25 12.47 -10.29 -3.44
N PHE A 26 11.74 -9.78 -4.44
CA PHE A 26 11.35 -8.38 -4.49
C PHE A 26 10.52 -7.96 -3.27
N ALA A 27 9.58 -8.80 -2.84
CA ALA A 27 8.73 -8.53 -1.68
C ALA A 27 9.56 -8.42 -0.37
N VAL A 28 10.54 -9.31 -0.18
CA VAL A 28 11.50 -9.23 0.93
C VAL A 28 12.35 -7.96 0.83
N CYS A 29 12.86 -7.63 -0.36
CA CYS A 29 13.64 -6.40 -0.58
C CYS A 29 12.84 -5.14 -0.24
N CYS A 30 11.57 -5.06 -0.62
CA CYS A 30 10.69 -3.95 -0.23
C CYS A 30 10.58 -3.80 1.29
N ALA A 31 10.42 -4.92 2.00
CA ALA A 31 10.34 -4.91 3.46
C ALA A 31 11.62 -4.36 4.11
N LEU A 32 12.78 -4.80 3.62
CA LEU A 32 14.11 -4.39 4.10
C LEU A 32 14.48 -2.96 3.68
N ALA A 33 13.96 -2.48 2.55
CA ALA A 33 14.24 -1.13 2.04
C ALA A 33 13.45 -0.05 2.78
N ALA A 34 12.27 -0.37 3.33
CA ALA A 34 11.40 0.64 3.94
C ALA A 34 12.07 1.45 5.08
N PRO A 35 12.80 0.82 6.03
CA PRO A 35 13.54 1.57 7.06
C PRO A 35 14.70 2.41 6.53
N LEU A 36 15.22 2.08 5.34
CA LEU A 36 16.35 2.78 4.71
C LEU A 36 15.92 4.08 4.02
N LEU A 37 14.64 4.26 3.73
CA LEU A 37 14.12 5.49 3.10
C LEU A 37 14.50 6.72 3.91
N ARG A 38 14.28 6.68 5.23
CA ARG A 38 14.63 7.78 6.13
C ARG A 38 16.13 8.03 6.18
N LEU A 39 16.95 6.97 6.19
CA LEU A 39 18.42 7.09 6.25
C LEU A 39 19.00 7.69 4.97
N THR A 40 18.34 7.47 3.83
CA THR A 40 18.75 7.97 2.52
C THR A 40 18.11 9.31 2.16
N GLY A 41 17.21 9.84 3.00
CA GLY A 41 16.40 11.03 2.68
C GLY A 41 15.41 10.81 1.54
N THR A 42 15.12 9.55 1.19
CA THR A 42 14.17 9.20 0.14
C THR A 42 12.74 9.28 0.68
N GLY A 43 11.83 9.84 -0.11
CA GLY A 43 10.41 9.88 0.23
C GLY A 43 9.75 8.50 0.26
N GLY A 44 8.52 8.46 0.78
CA GLY A 44 7.67 7.27 0.72
C GLY A 44 7.21 6.93 -0.70
N GLY A 45 6.61 5.76 -0.84
CA GLY A 45 6.10 5.27 -2.12
C GLY A 45 5.48 3.90 -2.00
N GLY A 46 5.36 3.18 -3.11
CA GLY A 46 4.89 1.81 -3.07
C GLY A 46 4.82 1.11 -4.40
N PHE A 47 4.52 -0.18 -4.31
CA PHE A 47 4.36 -1.10 -5.42
C PHE A 47 3.02 -1.83 -5.29
N HIS A 48 2.45 -2.20 -6.43
CA HIS A 48 1.19 -2.93 -6.48
C HIS A 48 1.38 -4.24 -7.26
N LEU A 49 1.29 -5.36 -6.56
CA LEU A 49 1.36 -6.68 -7.17
C LEU A 49 0.00 -7.03 -7.78
N ARG A 50 -0.08 -6.92 -9.10
CA ARG A 50 -1.26 -7.24 -9.89
C ARG A 50 -1.21 -8.67 -10.41
N GLY A 51 -2.37 -9.34 -10.41
CA GLY A 51 -2.59 -10.57 -11.17
C GLY A 51 -3.93 -11.23 -10.82
N GLU A 52 -4.24 -12.34 -11.48
CA GLU A 52 -5.54 -13.03 -11.37
C GLU A 52 -5.82 -13.61 -9.97
N SER A 53 -7.08 -13.87 -9.65
CA SER A 53 -7.42 -14.55 -8.40
C SER A 53 -6.62 -15.86 -8.27
N THR A 54 -6.11 -16.15 -7.07
CA THR A 54 -5.38 -17.41 -6.76
C THR A 54 -3.96 -17.52 -7.34
N ASP A 55 -3.38 -16.45 -7.90
CA ASP A 55 -2.00 -16.44 -8.43
C ASP A 55 -0.87 -16.40 -7.37
N GLY A 56 -1.21 -16.34 -6.08
CA GLY A 56 -0.24 -16.24 -4.98
C GLY A 56 0.10 -14.81 -4.50
N LYS A 57 -0.58 -13.76 -4.98
CA LYS A 57 -0.42 -12.35 -4.50
C LYS A 57 -0.35 -12.22 -2.99
N THR A 58 -1.36 -12.72 -2.29
CA THR A 58 -1.45 -12.65 -0.83
C THR A 58 -0.31 -13.43 -0.17
N THR A 59 0.16 -14.53 -0.76
CA THR A 59 1.33 -15.26 -0.27
C THR A 59 2.60 -14.42 -0.39
N VAL A 60 2.83 -13.78 -1.55
CA VAL A 60 3.98 -12.88 -1.75
C VAL A 60 3.95 -11.72 -0.74
N MET A 61 2.78 -11.11 -0.54
CA MET A 61 2.60 -10.06 0.46
C MET A 61 2.88 -10.55 1.89
N LYS A 62 2.41 -11.75 2.26
CA LYS A 62 2.67 -12.35 3.58
C LYS A 62 4.15 -12.66 3.82
N VAL A 63 4.90 -13.01 2.76
CA VAL A 63 6.35 -13.14 2.85
C VAL A 63 7.00 -11.79 3.19
N ALA A 64 6.59 -10.69 2.55
CA ALA A 64 7.07 -9.36 2.93
C ALA A 64 6.69 -8.98 4.37
N ALA A 65 5.44 -9.24 4.77
CA ALA A 65 4.93 -8.98 6.13
C ALA A 65 5.74 -9.72 7.21
N SER A 66 6.16 -10.95 6.91
CA SER A 66 6.92 -11.80 7.83
C SER A 66 8.26 -11.19 8.25
N VAL A 67 8.86 -10.32 7.44
CA VAL A 67 10.11 -9.61 7.76
C VAL A 67 9.91 -8.59 8.89
N CYS A 68 8.75 -7.92 8.94
CA CYS A 68 8.52 -6.79 9.85
C CYS A 68 7.81 -7.19 11.16
N GLY A 69 6.84 -8.09 11.10
CA GLY A 69 5.98 -8.37 12.26
C GLY A 69 5.24 -9.70 12.26
N GLY A 70 5.62 -10.63 11.36
CA GLY A 70 4.97 -11.93 11.20
C GLY A 70 3.89 -11.96 10.10
N THR A 71 3.25 -13.11 9.90
CA THR A 71 2.28 -13.34 8.81
C THR A 71 0.99 -12.54 8.92
N ASP A 72 0.71 -11.97 10.09
CA ASP A 72 -0.47 -11.13 10.37
C ASP A 72 -0.14 -9.63 10.29
N TYR A 73 1.08 -9.27 9.91
CA TYR A 73 1.52 -7.88 9.72
C TYR A 73 1.04 -7.32 8.38
N TRP A 74 -0.26 -7.28 8.15
CA TRP A 74 -0.87 -6.74 6.94
C TRP A 74 -2.27 -6.21 7.25
N HIS A 75 -2.83 -5.37 6.36
CA HIS A 75 -4.21 -4.88 6.48
C HIS A 75 -4.96 -5.05 5.17
N SER A 76 -6.28 -5.13 5.22
CA SER A 76 -7.11 -5.09 4.01
C SER A 76 -7.32 -3.63 3.56
N TRP A 77 -7.47 -3.42 2.25
CA TRP A 77 -7.92 -2.15 1.68
C TRP A 77 -9.35 -1.75 2.10
N ARG A 78 -10.13 -2.68 2.66
CA ARG A 78 -11.48 -2.46 3.22
C ARG A 78 -11.43 -1.63 4.51
N ALA A 79 -11.01 -0.38 4.40
CA ALA A 79 -10.87 0.56 5.48
C ALA A 79 -11.15 1.98 4.98
N THR A 80 -11.60 2.87 5.87
CA THR A 80 -11.75 4.29 5.54
C THR A 80 -10.37 4.95 5.41
N GLY A 81 -10.26 6.04 4.64
CA GLY A 81 -9.01 6.79 4.55
C GLY A 81 -8.47 7.26 5.92
N ASN A 82 -9.35 7.58 6.87
CA ASN A 82 -8.94 7.94 8.24
C ASN A 82 -8.35 6.75 9.02
N ALA A 83 -8.89 5.55 8.82
CA ALA A 83 -8.35 4.34 9.42
C ALA A 83 -6.96 4.03 8.83
N LEU A 84 -6.81 4.14 7.50
CA LEU A 84 -5.54 3.95 6.81
C LEU A 84 -4.49 5.01 7.18
N GLU A 85 -4.88 6.26 7.42
CA GLU A 85 -3.98 7.28 8.01
C GLU A 85 -3.44 6.83 9.37
N GLY A 86 -4.31 6.28 10.22
CA GLY A 86 -3.92 5.75 11.53
C GLY A 86 -3.04 4.51 11.46
N ILE A 87 -3.27 3.64 10.47
CA ILE A 87 -2.41 2.48 10.18
C ILE A 87 -1.05 2.95 9.67
N ALA A 88 -0.99 3.83 8.67
CA ALA A 88 0.25 4.35 8.11
C ALA A 88 1.15 4.99 9.17
N SER A 89 0.56 5.73 10.10
CA SER A 89 1.30 6.33 11.23
C SER A 89 2.00 5.28 12.12
N ARG A 90 1.44 4.07 12.22
CA ARG A 90 2.02 2.94 12.98
C ARG A 90 3.03 2.13 12.17
N HIS A 91 3.04 2.31 10.85
CA HIS A 91 4.00 1.73 9.92
C HIS A 91 5.05 2.75 9.46
N ASN A 92 5.23 3.85 10.21
CA ASN A 92 6.28 4.82 9.91
C ASN A 92 7.67 4.16 9.97
N ASP A 93 8.48 4.43 8.95
CA ASP A 93 9.80 3.84 8.69
C ASP A 93 9.76 2.31 8.53
N ALA A 94 8.61 1.76 8.10
CA ALA A 94 8.39 0.33 7.89
C ALA A 94 7.57 0.05 6.62
N LEU A 95 7.47 -1.22 6.24
CA LEU A 95 6.59 -1.67 5.17
C LEU A 95 5.13 -1.57 5.61
N LEU A 96 4.23 -1.15 4.73
CA LEU A 96 2.78 -1.26 4.89
C LEU A 96 2.21 -2.22 3.84
N PRO A 97 1.89 -3.48 4.19
CA PRO A 97 1.21 -4.39 3.28
C PRO A 97 -0.30 -4.16 3.27
N LEU A 98 -0.90 -3.95 2.09
CA LEU A 98 -2.35 -3.80 1.91
C LEU A 98 -2.92 -4.79 0.89
N ASP A 99 -3.80 -5.68 1.33
CA ASP A 99 -4.40 -6.72 0.48
C ASP A 99 -5.71 -6.28 -0.16
N GLU A 100 -5.94 -6.72 -1.39
CA GLU A 100 -7.23 -6.68 -2.09
C GLU A 100 -7.77 -5.25 -2.37
N LEU A 101 -7.08 -4.52 -3.26
CA LEU A 101 -7.47 -3.15 -3.65
C LEU A 101 -8.94 -2.99 -4.05
N ARG A 102 -9.59 -4.02 -4.60
CA ARG A 102 -10.99 -3.90 -5.03
C ARG A 102 -11.98 -3.65 -3.89
N GLU A 103 -11.58 -3.90 -2.63
CA GLU A 103 -12.42 -3.70 -1.45
C GLU A 103 -12.55 -2.22 -1.02
N VAL A 104 -11.72 -1.31 -1.55
CA VAL A 104 -11.89 0.15 -1.35
C VAL A 104 -12.75 0.76 -2.45
N ASP A 105 -13.53 1.79 -2.12
CA ASP A 105 -14.30 2.55 -3.11
C ASP A 105 -13.36 3.09 -4.21
N PRO A 106 -13.60 2.77 -5.50
CA PRO A 106 -12.90 3.35 -6.65
C PRO A 106 -12.67 4.86 -6.59
N ARG A 107 -13.62 5.62 -6.03
CA ARG A 107 -13.58 7.09 -5.90
C ARG A 107 -12.56 7.57 -4.87
N GLU A 108 -12.29 6.76 -3.85
CA GLU A 108 -11.36 7.11 -2.77
C GLU A 108 -9.97 6.51 -2.97
N ALA A 109 -9.88 5.39 -3.69
CA ALA A 109 -8.66 4.59 -3.85
C ALA A 109 -7.44 5.44 -4.24
N GLY A 110 -7.57 6.28 -5.27
CA GLY A 110 -6.48 7.14 -5.74
C GLY A 110 -6.03 8.19 -4.71
N MET A 111 -6.97 8.78 -3.97
CA MET A 111 -6.64 9.76 -2.93
C MET A 111 -5.96 9.11 -1.73
N ILE A 112 -6.43 7.94 -1.31
CA ILE A 112 -5.84 7.16 -0.21
C ILE A 112 -4.43 6.73 -0.60
N ALA A 113 -4.27 6.16 -1.79
CA ALA A 113 -3.00 5.80 -2.38
C ALA A 113 -1.99 6.97 -2.37
N TYR A 114 -2.42 8.13 -2.86
CA TYR A 114 -1.59 9.34 -2.87
C TYR A 114 -1.19 9.81 -1.47
N MET A 115 -2.15 9.80 -0.52
CA MET A 115 -1.90 10.14 0.88
C MET A 115 -0.84 9.23 1.51
N LEU A 116 -0.95 7.91 1.29
CA LEU A 116 -0.01 6.93 1.81
C LEU A 116 1.41 7.13 1.27
N ALA A 117 1.55 7.33 -0.04
CA ALA A 117 2.84 7.54 -0.69
C ALA A 117 3.51 8.86 -0.25
N ASN A 118 2.73 9.93 -0.14
CA ASN A 118 3.24 11.25 0.24
C ASN A 118 3.61 11.40 1.72
N GLY A 119 3.17 10.48 2.57
CA GLY A 119 3.63 10.50 3.95
C GLY A 119 2.91 11.51 4.87
N GLN A 120 1.72 11.99 4.50
CA GLN A 120 1.04 13.05 5.25
C GLN A 120 -0.46 12.80 5.41
N GLY A 121 -0.93 12.87 6.66
CA GLY A 121 -2.34 12.81 7.02
C GLY A 121 -3.11 14.08 6.70
N LYS A 122 -4.44 14.01 6.75
CA LYS A 122 -5.31 15.17 6.50
C LYS A 122 -5.14 16.23 7.60
N GLY A 123 -5.06 17.49 7.21
CA GLY A 123 -5.10 18.61 8.15
C GLY A 123 -6.46 18.68 8.87
N ARG A 124 -6.45 18.93 10.18
CA ARG A 124 -7.67 19.15 10.96
C ARG A 124 -7.52 20.40 11.82
N ALA A 125 -8.58 21.19 11.95
CA ALA A 125 -8.63 22.26 12.93
C ALA A 125 -8.84 21.68 14.34
N ARG A 126 -8.32 22.38 15.35
CA ARG A 126 -8.65 22.23 16.76
C ARG A 126 -9.93 23.01 17.06
N THR A 127 -10.51 22.75 18.22
CA THR A 127 -11.72 23.44 18.71
C THR A 127 -11.51 24.93 18.95
N ASP A 128 -10.26 25.36 19.10
CA ASP A 128 -9.83 26.76 19.23
C ASP A 128 -9.55 27.44 17.86
N GLY A 129 -9.76 26.72 16.75
CA GLY A 129 -9.52 27.23 15.40
C GLY A 129 -8.08 27.05 14.90
N GLU A 130 -7.14 26.61 15.74
CA GLU A 130 -5.76 26.36 15.32
C GLU A 130 -5.62 25.07 14.50
N VAL A 131 -4.65 25.01 13.59
CA VAL A 131 -4.40 23.79 12.81
C VAL A 131 -3.71 22.76 13.70
N ARG A 132 -4.31 21.58 13.86
CA ARG A 132 -3.68 20.44 14.53
C ARG A 132 -2.50 19.94 13.70
N ASN A 133 -1.41 19.60 14.39
CA ASN A 133 -0.23 19.05 13.75
C ASN A 133 -0.58 17.76 12.98
N ARG A 134 -0.18 17.71 11.71
CA ARG A 134 -0.49 16.59 10.82
C ARG A 134 0.33 15.37 11.24
N ARG A 135 -0.21 14.19 11.00
CA ARG A 135 0.57 12.97 11.10
C ARG A 135 1.48 12.88 9.89
N HIS A 136 2.72 12.47 10.13
CA HIS A 136 3.72 12.26 9.10
C HIS A 136 4.24 10.83 9.17
N TRP A 137 4.55 10.26 8.01
CA TRP A 137 5.21 8.97 7.92
C TRP A 137 6.09 8.89 6.67
N THR A 138 7.08 8.00 6.68
CA THR A 138 7.82 7.54 5.51
C THR A 138 7.67 6.03 5.46
N LEU A 139 7.10 5.48 4.39
CA LEU A 139 6.87 4.03 4.28
C LEU A 139 6.99 3.56 2.84
N LEU A 140 7.18 2.25 2.67
CA LEU A 140 6.88 1.56 1.41
C LEU A 140 5.56 0.83 1.55
N LEU A 141 4.62 1.15 0.66
CA LEU A 141 3.37 0.42 0.51
C LEU A 141 3.58 -0.78 -0.41
N PHE A 142 3.13 -1.96 0.01
CA PHE A 142 3.09 -3.16 -0.82
C PHE A 142 1.63 -3.61 -0.95
N SER A 143 1.00 -3.22 -2.05
CA SER A 143 -0.41 -3.48 -2.32
C SER A 143 -0.60 -4.72 -3.19
N THR A 144 -1.75 -5.37 -3.09
CA THR A 144 -2.18 -6.43 -4.03
C THR A 144 -3.54 -6.12 -4.67
N GLY A 145 -3.84 -6.74 -5.81
CA GLY A 145 -5.16 -6.69 -6.43
C GLY A 145 -5.21 -7.35 -7.81
N GLU A 146 -6.42 -7.56 -8.31
CA GLU A 146 -6.66 -8.01 -9.70
C GLU A 146 -6.53 -6.86 -10.71
N LEU A 147 -6.88 -5.65 -10.26
CA LEU A 147 -6.83 -4.42 -11.04
C LEU A 147 -5.68 -3.56 -10.57
N SER A 148 -5.02 -2.89 -11.51
CA SER A 148 -4.17 -1.76 -11.17
C SER A 148 -4.98 -0.65 -10.50
N LEU A 149 -4.29 0.24 -9.79
CA LEU A 149 -4.92 1.43 -9.20
C LEU A 149 -5.62 2.29 -10.25
N ALA A 150 -5.00 2.46 -11.43
CA ALA A 150 -5.58 3.21 -12.53
C ALA A 150 -6.90 2.60 -13.00
N GLU A 151 -6.91 1.31 -13.34
CA GLU A 151 -8.11 0.58 -13.76
C GLU A 151 -9.20 0.61 -12.68
N HIS A 152 -8.83 0.46 -11.41
CA HIS A 152 -9.80 0.51 -10.31
C HIS A 152 -10.43 1.90 -10.21
N THR A 153 -9.64 2.97 -10.30
CA THR A 153 -10.16 4.36 -10.26
C THR A 153 -10.98 4.72 -11.50
N GLU A 154 -10.65 4.20 -12.69
CA GLU A 154 -11.40 4.45 -13.93
C GLU A 154 -12.83 3.91 -13.86
N ARG A 155 -13.06 2.78 -13.17
CA ARG A 155 -14.41 2.23 -12.92
C ARG A 155 -15.32 3.21 -12.15
N ALA A 156 -14.76 4.13 -11.38
CA ALA A 156 -15.51 5.20 -10.75
C ALA A 156 -16.16 6.13 -11.79
N GLY A 157 -15.41 6.47 -12.83
CA GLY A 157 -15.85 7.29 -13.96
C GLY A 157 -16.90 6.56 -14.79
N GLU A 158 -16.66 5.29 -15.15
CA GLU A 158 -17.61 4.49 -15.93
C GLU A 158 -18.99 4.37 -15.25
N ARG A 159 -19.03 4.18 -13.92
CA ARG A 159 -20.30 4.16 -13.17
C ARG A 159 -21.03 5.50 -13.19
N LEU A 160 -20.32 6.62 -13.25
CA LEU A 160 -20.93 7.95 -13.41
C LEU A 160 -21.52 8.13 -14.82
N TYR A 161 -20.82 7.65 -15.86
CA TYR A 161 -21.27 7.72 -17.26
C TYR A 161 -22.30 6.64 -17.65
N ALA A 162 -22.40 5.53 -16.92
CA ALA A 162 -23.46 4.56 -17.11
C ALA A 162 -24.82 5.07 -16.58
N GLY A 163 -24.80 6.01 -15.61
CA GLY A 163 -26.00 6.68 -15.09
C GLY A 163 -26.42 7.93 -15.87
N TYR A 164 -25.49 8.57 -16.59
CA TYR A 164 -25.73 9.71 -17.48
C TYR A 164 -25.13 9.37 -18.85
N GLY A 165 -25.97 9.05 -19.84
CA GLY A 165 -25.57 8.59 -21.17
C GLY A 165 -24.30 9.26 -21.72
N ARG A 166 -23.38 8.42 -22.20
CA ARG A 166 -22.01 8.74 -22.69
C ARG A 166 -21.83 10.18 -23.19
N ALA A 167 -21.06 10.97 -22.45
CA ALA A 167 -20.41 12.17 -22.96
C ALA A 167 -18.89 11.91 -23.06
N HIS A 168 -18.34 12.10 -24.26
CA HIS A 168 -16.94 11.89 -24.58
C HIS A 168 -16.02 12.90 -23.85
N GLY A 169 -14.91 12.38 -23.33
CA GLY A 169 -13.61 13.06 -23.30
C GLY A 169 -13.23 13.79 -22.01
N THR A 170 -12.34 13.19 -21.22
CA THR A 170 -11.29 13.92 -20.50
C THR A 170 -10.01 13.07 -20.41
N ASN A 171 -8.87 13.74 -20.58
CA ASN A 171 -7.51 13.19 -20.71
C ASN A 171 -6.88 12.87 -19.32
N PRO A 172 -6.41 11.63 -19.04
CA PRO A 172 -5.99 11.21 -17.70
C PRO A 172 -4.52 11.47 -17.31
N GLN A 173 -3.76 12.32 -18.01
CA GLN A 173 -2.30 12.40 -17.85
C GLN A 173 -1.72 13.17 -16.63
N ARG A 174 -2.32 13.13 -15.43
CA ARG A 174 -1.78 13.91 -14.28
C ARG A 174 -1.53 13.15 -12.97
N HIS A 175 -1.13 11.86 -12.98
CA HIS A 175 -0.77 11.16 -11.72
C HIS A 175 0.41 10.17 -11.84
N ARG A 176 1.51 10.53 -12.52
CA ARG A 176 2.63 9.60 -12.78
C ARG A 176 3.76 9.55 -11.74
N ALA A 177 3.72 10.31 -10.65
CA ALA A 177 4.92 10.48 -9.81
C ALA A 177 5.05 9.54 -8.59
N ALA A 178 4.02 8.79 -8.17
CA ALA A 178 4.05 8.12 -6.86
C ALA A 178 3.83 6.59 -6.87
N TRP A 179 3.51 6.00 -8.02
CA TRP A 179 3.12 4.58 -8.13
C TRP A 179 3.78 3.98 -9.35
N ARG A 180 4.92 3.30 -9.15
CA ARG A 180 5.52 2.49 -10.22
C ARG A 180 4.88 1.11 -10.17
N VAL A 181 4.16 0.78 -11.25
CA VAL A 181 3.70 -0.58 -11.60
C VAL A 181 4.92 -1.42 -11.96
#